data_AF-A0A1S2M0B9-F1
#
_entry.id   AF-A0A1S2M0B9-F1
#
_cell.length_a   1.000
_cell.length_b   1.000
_cell.length_c   1.000
_cell.angle_alpha   90.00
_cell.angle_beta   90.00
_cell.angle_gamma   90.00
#
_symmetry.space_group_name_H-M   'P 1'
#
loop_
_entity.id
_entity.type
_entity.pdbx_description
1 polymer ?
#
loop_
_entity_poly.entity_id
_entity_poly.type
_entity_poly.pdbx_seq_one_letter_code
_entity_poly.pdbx_strand_id
1 'polypeptide(L)'
;MKKWFIILIATLLLIVITFNYVFSKGEFVIGSTSYIAMDAPIVKERLPFYMGYALHWDGLGKPTLNNVTLIKQDGTELNEDDIQISVTSMIDKMGVTGVIDEESVIKEGYINDYLLVENYKVDDNFLLVFRVELHDANYENNISHLIINYQNFGFRQQQILEFEGFFKELE
;
A
#
# COMPACT_ATOMS: atom_id res chain seq x y z
N MET A 1 -25.03 -45.92 13.18
CA MET A 1 -25.16 -44.93 12.08
C MET A 1 -25.31 -43.49 12.57
N LYS A 2 -26.28 -43.14 13.43
CA LYS A 2 -26.45 -41.74 13.93
C LYS A 2 -25.20 -41.11 14.57
N LYS A 3 -24.45 -41.84 15.39
CA LYS A 3 -23.22 -41.34 16.05
C LYS A 3 -22.10 -40.98 15.05
N TRP A 4 -21.94 -41.75 13.97
CA TRP A 4 -20.94 -41.50 12.93
C TRP A 4 -21.28 -40.26 12.09
N PHE A 5 -22.56 -40.03 11.83
CA PHE A 5 -23.03 -38.80 11.16
C PHE A 5 -22.75 -37.55 12.01
N ILE A 6 -22.96 -37.62 13.32
CA ILE A 6 -22.66 -36.50 14.24
C ILE A 6 -21.15 -36.20 14.25
N ILE A 7 -20.31 -37.24 14.31
CA ILE A 7 -18.85 -37.08 14.24
C ILE A 7 -18.45 -36.44 12.91
N LEU A 8 -18.99 -36.92 11.78
CA LEU A 8 -18.67 -36.38 10.46
C LEU A 8 -19.08 -34.90 10.32
N ILE A 9 -20.26 -34.52 10.81
CA ILE A 9 -20.71 -33.13 10.82
C ILE A 9 -19.82 -32.27 11.74
N ALA A 10 -19.47 -32.76 12.93
CA ALA A 10 -18.59 -32.05 13.84
C ALA A 10 -17.19 -31.85 13.25
N THR A 11 -16.63 -32.87 12.58
CA THR A 11 -15.35 -32.76 11.88
C THR A 11 -15.43 -31.76 10.73
N LEU A 12 -16.50 -31.77 9.93
CA LEU A 12 -16.69 -30.82 8.83
C LEU A 12 -16.76 -29.38 9.36
N LEU A 13 -17.51 -29.16 10.45
CA LEU A 13 -17.59 -27.84 11.10
C LEU A 13 -16.24 -27.40 11.63
N LEU A 14 -15.47 -28.29 12.25
CA LEU A 14 -14.13 -27.98 12.74
C LEU A 14 -13.19 -27.56 11.59
N ILE A 15 -13.25 -28.27 10.45
CA ILE A 15 -12.47 -27.92 9.26
C ILE A 15 -12.86 -26.52 8.78
N VAL A 16 -14.16 -26.21 8.66
CA VAL A 16 -14.63 -24.90 8.22
C VAL A 16 -14.23 -23.78 9.18
N ILE A 17 -14.31 -24.00 10.50
CA ILE A 17 -13.89 -23.02 11.50
C ILE A 17 -12.38 -22.78 11.42
N THR A 18 -11.59 -23.84 11.37
CA THR A 18 -10.13 -23.76 11.30
C THR A 18 -9.69 -23.08 10.00
N PHE A 19 -10.34 -23.42 8.88
CA PHE A 19 -10.14 -22.79 7.60
C PHE A 19 -10.38 -21.28 7.74
N ASN A 20 -11.58 -20.84 8.12
CA ASN A 20 -11.90 -19.42 8.28
C ASN A 20 -10.92 -18.68 9.21
N TYR A 21 -10.56 -19.27 10.34
CA TYR A 21 -9.61 -18.68 11.28
C TYR A 21 -8.22 -18.47 10.66
N VAL A 22 -7.75 -19.43 9.88
CA VAL A 22 -6.44 -19.36 9.22
C VAL A 22 -6.46 -18.35 8.06
N PHE A 23 -7.55 -18.23 7.30
CA PHE A 23 -7.66 -17.25 6.21
C PHE A 23 -7.88 -15.81 6.68
N SER A 24 -8.36 -15.61 7.91
CA SER A 24 -8.56 -14.26 8.46
C SER A 24 -7.30 -13.64 9.08
N LYS A 25 -6.17 -14.34 9.07
CA LYS A 25 -4.97 -13.99 9.85
C LYS A 25 -3.87 -13.28 9.04
N GLY A 26 -4.10 -12.99 7.77
CA GLY A 26 -3.10 -12.34 6.92
C GLY A 26 -3.23 -10.82 6.91
N GLU A 27 -2.10 -10.13 7.04
CA GLU A 27 -2.04 -8.67 6.97
C GLU A 27 -0.76 -8.17 6.29
N PHE A 28 -0.87 -7.03 5.63
CA PHE A 28 0.28 -6.25 5.17
C PHE A 28 0.88 -5.47 6.33
N VAL A 29 2.20 -5.43 6.39
CA VAL A 29 2.94 -4.69 7.42
C VAL A 29 3.94 -3.77 6.73
N ILE A 30 3.93 -2.50 7.13
CA ILE A 30 4.90 -1.51 6.66
C ILE A 30 6.22 -1.75 7.40
N GLY A 31 7.23 -2.21 6.67
CA GLY A 31 8.56 -2.48 7.20
C GLY A 31 9.47 -1.26 7.25
N SER A 32 9.18 -0.21 6.48
CA SER A 32 9.91 1.06 6.51
C SER A 32 9.01 2.24 6.16
N THR A 33 9.22 3.35 6.85
CA THR A 33 8.58 4.63 6.55
C THR A 33 9.62 5.61 6.02
N SER A 34 9.31 6.18 4.86
CA SER A 34 10.06 7.27 4.26
C SER A 34 9.32 8.58 4.51
N TYR A 35 10.05 9.67 4.74
CA TYR A 35 9.49 11.02 4.87
C TYR A 35 10.41 12.04 4.21
N ILE A 36 9.84 13.13 3.74
CA ILE A 36 10.57 14.29 3.24
C ILE A 36 10.19 15.54 4.03
N ALA A 37 11.15 16.43 4.26
CA ALA A 37 10.88 17.70 4.93
C ALA A 37 10.16 18.66 3.97
N MET A 38 9.17 19.41 4.48
CA MET A 38 8.43 20.40 3.67
C MET A 38 9.33 21.50 3.09
N ASP A 39 10.47 21.76 3.73
CA ASP A 39 11.41 22.78 3.32
C ASP A 39 12.47 22.27 2.33
N ALA A 40 12.43 20.99 1.95
CA ALA A 40 13.32 20.41 0.96
C ALA A 40 13.15 21.10 -0.40
N PRO A 41 14.24 21.33 -1.16
CA PRO A 41 14.18 22.04 -2.45
C PRO A 41 13.14 21.47 -3.42
N ILE A 42 13.09 20.14 -3.53
CA ILE A 42 12.15 19.43 -4.41
C ILE A 42 10.67 19.70 -4.07
N VAL A 43 10.36 19.87 -2.79
CA VAL A 43 9.01 20.17 -2.30
C VAL A 43 8.70 21.65 -2.54
N LYS A 44 9.63 22.55 -2.21
CA LYS A 44 9.49 24.00 -2.43
C LYS A 44 9.33 24.38 -3.90
N GLU A 45 10.06 23.69 -4.77
CA GLU A 45 10.01 23.88 -6.22
C GLU A 45 8.82 23.15 -6.86
N ARG A 46 8.07 22.36 -6.08
CA ARG A 46 6.90 21.57 -6.52
C ARG A 46 7.27 20.62 -7.66
N LEU A 47 8.46 20.05 -7.58
CA LEU A 47 8.92 19.05 -8.53
C LEU A 47 8.36 17.67 -8.14
N PRO A 48 7.96 16.83 -9.11
CA PRO A 48 7.52 15.48 -8.81
C PRO A 48 8.63 14.64 -8.19
N PHE A 49 8.26 13.82 -7.22
CA PHE A 49 9.19 12.94 -6.53
C PHE A 49 8.55 11.59 -6.20
N TYR A 50 9.39 10.60 -5.95
CA TYR A 50 8.97 9.23 -5.69
C TYR A 50 9.39 8.83 -4.28
N MET A 51 8.48 8.16 -3.58
CA MET A 51 8.68 7.66 -2.23
C MET A 51 8.35 6.19 -2.14
N GLY A 52 9.36 5.38 -1.83
CA GLY A 52 9.20 3.95 -1.58
C GLY A 52 8.93 3.64 -0.11
N TYR A 53 7.99 2.73 0.08
CA TYR A 53 7.63 2.13 1.36
C TYR A 53 7.75 0.61 1.22
N ALA A 54 8.61 0.00 2.02
CA ALA A 54 8.73 -1.46 2.03
C ALA A 54 7.52 -2.05 2.77
N LEU A 55 6.76 -2.90 2.09
CA LEU A 55 5.66 -3.67 2.66
C LEU A 55 5.96 -5.15 2.54
N HIS A 56 5.42 -5.93 3.47
CA HIS A 56 5.43 -7.38 3.37
C HIS A 56 4.09 -7.95 3.79
N TRP A 57 3.78 -9.14 3.28
CA TRP A 57 2.59 -9.88 3.64
C TRP A 57 2.93 -10.85 4.76
N ASP A 58 2.38 -10.63 5.96
CA ASP A 58 2.41 -11.59 7.05
C ASP A 58 1.13 -12.42 7.03
N GLY A 59 1.16 -13.55 6.33
CA GLY A 59 0.01 -14.44 6.23
C GLY A 59 0.24 -15.62 5.29
N LEU A 60 -0.77 -16.46 5.16
CA LEU A 60 -0.74 -17.55 4.18
C LEU A 60 -1.17 -17.07 2.80
N GLY A 61 -0.63 -17.72 1.77
CA GLY A 61 -0.95 -17.44 0.38
C GLY A 61 -0.08 -16.36 -0.23
N LYS A 62 -0.51 -15.88 -1.39
CA LYS A 62 0.17 -14.86 -2.20
C LYS A 62 -0.89 -13.90 -2.69
N PRO A 63 -1.22 -12.85 -1.92
CA PRO A 63 -2.29 -11.96 -2.28
C PRO A 63 -1.97 -11.25 -3.59
N THR A 64 -3.00 -10.95 -4.36
CA THR A 64 -2.88 -10.13 -5.57
C THR A 64 -3.46 -8.77 -5.23
N LEU A 65 -2.66 -7.71 -5.36
CA LEU A 65 -3.11 -6.35 -5.15
C LEU A 65 -4.09 -5.96 -6.26
N ASN A 66 -5.18 -5.30 -5.86
CA ASN A 66 -6.17 -4.77 -6.77
C ASN A 66 -6.03 -3.26 -6.86
N ASN A 67 -5.93 -2.58 -5.72
CA ASN A 67 -5.81 -1.14 -5.66
C ASN A 67 -5.18 -0.69 -4.34
N VAL A 68 -4.56 0.47 -4.36
CA VAL A 68 -4.03 1.17 -3.19
C VAL A 68 -4.54 2.59 -3.20
N THR A 69 -5.29 2.97 -2.16
CA THR A 69 -5.91 4.28 -2.02
C THR A 69 -5.42 4.98 -0.76
N LEU A 70 -5.22 6.29 -0.82
CA LEU A 70 -4.90 7.12 0.34
C LEU A 70 -6.16 7.81 0.86
N ILE A 71 -6.29 7.90 2.17
CA ILE A 71 -7.44 8.50 2.86
C ILE A 71 -6.97 9.72 3.64
N LYS A 72 -7.69 10.83 3.45
CA LYS A 72 -7.46 12.07 4.16
C LYS A 72 -8.00 12.03 5.58
N GLN A 73 -7.56 12.96 6.42
CA GLN A 73 -8.01 13.11 7.81
C GLN A 73 -9.52 13.39 7.92
N ASP A 74 -10.13 13.98 6.89
CA ASP A 74 -11.59 14.18 6.81
C ASP A 74 -12.37 12.91 6.40
N GLY A 75 -11.66 11.81 6.15
CA GLY A 75 -12.21 10.52 5.74
C GLY A 75 -12.47 10.36 4.24
N THR A 76 -12.16 11.37 3.42
CA THR A 76 -12.31 11.27 1.97
C THR A 76 -11.11 10.60 1.31
N GLU A 77 -11.33 9.96 0.16
CA GLU A 77 -10.25 9.41 -0.66
C GLU A 77 -9.46 10.54 -1.33
N LEU A 78 -8.14 10.42 -1.35
CA LEU A 78 -7.29 11.29 -2.14
C LEU A 78 -7.38 10.85 -3.61
N ASN A 79 -8.01 11.69 -4.43
CA ASN A 79 -8.15 11.48 -5.87
C ASN A 79 -6.87 11.95 -6.59
N GLU A 80 -6.57 11.37 -7.76
CA GLU A 80 -5.48 11.80 -8.63
C GLU A 80 -5.66 13.26 -9.10
N ASP A 81 -6.91 13.69 -9.26
CA ASP A 81 -7.32 15.05 -9.65
C ASP A 81 -7.47 16.03 -8.47
N ASP A 82 -6.89 15.73 -7.31
CA ASP A 82 -6.95 16.64 -6.18
C ASP A 82 -6.24 17.97 -6.47
N ILE A 83 -6.86 19.07 -6.04
CA ILE A 83 -6.42 20.43 -6.34
C ILE A 83 -5.06 20.75 -5.71
N GLN A 84 -4.70 20.08 -4.61
CA GLN A 84 -3.49 20.40 -3.85
C GLN A 84 -2.34 19.42 -4.09
N ILE A 85 -2.63 18.14 -4.30
CA ILE A 85 -1.60 17.09 -4.39
C ILE A 85 -2.06 15.93 -5.28
N SER A 86 -1.28 15.58 -6.29
CA SER A 86 -1.50 14.36 -7.07
C SER A 86 -0.59 13.24 -6.58
N VAL A 87 -1.16 12.05 -6.41
CA VAL A 87 -0.43 10.86 -5.99
C VAL A 87 -0.78 9.67 -6.86
N THR A 88 0.23 8.99 -7.39
CA THR A 88 0.06 7.74 -8.15
C THR A 88 0.82 6.62 -7.46
N SER A 89 0.14 5.50 -7.20
CA SER A 89 0.73 4.32 -6.55
C SER A 89 1.25 3.31 -7.58
N MET A 90 2.44 2.78 -7.33
CA MET A 90 3.16 1.85 -8.19
C MET A 90 3.92 0.82 -7.35
N ILE A 91 4.43 -0.21 -8.00
CA ILE A 91 5.27 -1.23 -7.39
C ILE A 91 6.67 -1.17 -8.00
N ASP A 92 7.68 -1.04 -7.14
CA ASP A 92 9.09 -1.17 -7.53
C ASP A 92 9.55 -2.63 -7.39
N LYS A 93 9.84 -3.26 -8.53
CA LYS A 93 10.40 -4.61 -8.59
C LYS A 93 11.89 -4.70 -8.30
N MET A 94 12.63 -3.62 -8.49
CA MET A 94 14.07 -3.57 -8.19
C MET A 94 14.30 -3.54 -6.68
N GLY A 95 13.35 -2.95 -5.94
CA GLY A 95 13.35 -2.94 -4.49
C GLY A 95 14.36 -1.94 -3.90
N VAL A 96 14.54 -0.80 -4.56
CA VAL A 96 15.60 0.17 -4.24
C VAL A 96 15.10 1.60 -4.09
N THR A 97 13.84 1.87 -4.47
CA THR A 97 13.28 3.22 -4.39
C THR A 97 13.17 3.68 -2.94
N GLY A 98 13.95 4.69 -2.57
CA GLY A 98 13.83 5.40 -1.30
C GLY A 98 13.04 6.70 -1.48
N VAL A 99 13.73 7.85 -1.38
CA VAL A 99 13.21 9.16 -1.78
C VAL A 99 14.07 9.66 -2.94
N ILE A 100 13.46 9.92 -4.09
CA ILE A 100 14.19 10.26 -5.32
C ILE A 100 13.36 11.20 -6.20
N ASP A 101 14.01 12.14 -6.88
CA ASP A 101 13.36 13.06 -7.81
C ASP A 101 13.05 12.41 -9.17
N GLU A 102 12.07 12.95 -9.89
CA GLU A 102 11.64 12.40 -11.18
C GLU A 102 12.75 12.42 -12.25
N GLU A 103 13.64 13.42 -12.26
CA GLU A 103 14.75 13.48 -13.21
C GLU A 103 15.71 12.29 -13.01
N SER A 104 16.08 12.02 -11.76
CA SER A 104 16.90 10.87 -11.39
C SER A 104 16.19 9.55 -11.71
N VAL A 105 14.87 9.44 -11.46
CA VAL A 105 14.07 8.26 -11.81
C VAL A 105 14.14 7.95 -13.30
N ILE A 106 14.00 8.97 -14.16
CA ILE A 106 14.06 8.83 -15.62
C ILE A 106 15.48 8.49 -16.06
N LYS A 107 16.49 9.20 -15.53
CA LYS A 107 17.89 9.06 -15.93
C LYS A 107 18.48 7.70 -15.58
N GLU A 108 18.17 7.18 -14.40
CA GLU A 108 18.64 5.87 -13.93
C GLU A 108 17.78 4.72 -14.45
N GLY A 109 16.61 5.03 -15.03
CA GLY A 109 15.76 4.08 -15.74
C GLY A 109 14.76 3.33 -14.87
N TYR A 110 14.60 3.69 -13.58
CA TYR A 110 13.65 3.06 -12.65
C TYR A 110 12.21 3.06 -13.17
N ILE A 111 11.83 4.09 -13.94
CA ILE A 111 10.49 4.21 -14.51
C ILE A 111 10.07 2.99 -15.35
N ASN A 112 11.03 2.28 -15.95
CA ASN A 112 10.76 1.11 -16.78
C ASN A 112 10.46 -0.15 -15.95
N ASP A 113 10.88 -0.15 -14.68
CA ASP A 113 10.71 -1.26 -13.75
C ASP A 113 9.57 -1.04 -12.75
N TYR A 114 8.97 0.16 -12.76
CA TYR A 114 7.74 0.43 -12.03
C TYR A 114 6.54 -0.21 -12.71
N LEU A 115 5.75 -0.90 -11.90
CA LEU A 115 4.51 -1.54 -12.33
C LEU A 115 3.31 -0.86 -11.69
N LEU A 116 2.18 -0.94 -12.37
CA LEU A 116 0.90 -0.62 -11.76
C LEU A 116 0.62 -1.58 -10.61
N VAL A 117 -0.04 -1.07 -9.57
CA VAL A 117 -0.50 -1.86 -8.42
C VAL A 117 -1.50 -2.94 -8.85
N GLU A 118 -2.33 -2.65 -9.84
CA GLU A 118 -3.40 -3.55 -10.27
C GLU A 118 -2.85 -4.90 -10.76
N ASN A 119 -3.41 -5.98 -10.23
CA ASN A 119 -3.03 -7.37 -10.56
C ASN A 119 -1.59 -7.74 -10.17
N TYR A 120 -0.94 -6.94 -9.32
CA TYR A 120 0.38 -7.30 -8.80
C TYR A 120 0.29 -8.45 -7.79
N LYS A 121 0.91 -9.60 -8.10
CA LYS A 121 0.96 -10.75 -7.20
C LYS A 121 2.12 -10.59 -6.21
N VAL A 122 1.77 -10.51 -4.93
CA VAL A 122 2.73 -10.40 -3.83
C VAL A 122 3.35 -11.77 -3.58
N ASP A 123 4.67 -11.86 -3.74
CA ASP A 123 5.42 -13.09 -3.44
C ASP A 123 5.98 -13.09 -2.01
N ASP A 124 6.47 -11.94 -1.52
CA ASP A 124 7.00 -11.72 -0.16
C ASP A 124 7.07 -10.18 0.09
N ASN A 125 8.24 -9.66 0.44
CA ASN A 125 8.53 -8.21 0.49
C ASN A 125 8.38 -7.56 -0.90
N PHE A 126 7.80 -6.36 -0.93
CA PHE A 126 7.74 -5.50 -2.11
C PHE A 126 7.84 -4.04 -1.71
N LEU A 127 8.18 -3.17 -2.66
CA LEU A 127 8.21 -1.73 -2.47
C LEU A 127 7.00 -1.10 -3.15
N LEU A 128 6.12 -0.51 -2.33
CA LEU A 128 5.06 0.36 -2.79
C LEU A 128 5.65 1.75 -2.98
N VAL A 129 5.56 2.28 -4.19
CA VAL A 129 6.10 3.59 -4.54
C VAL A 129 4.96 4.55 -4.83
N PHE A 130 5.01 5.72 -4.23
CA PHE A 130 4.13 6.83 -4.56
C PHE A 130 4.92 7.86 -5.36
N ARG A 131 4.45 8.18 -6.57
CA ARG A 131 4.82 9.43 -7.24
C ARG A 131 3.94 10.53 -6.68
N VAL A 132 4.56 11.56 -6.13
CA VAL A 132 3.90 12.67 -5.44
C VAL A 132 4.24 13.96 -6.16
N GLU A 133 3.23 14.79 -6.40
CA GLU A 133 3.35 16.10 -7.03
C GLU A 133 2.45 17.10 -6.30
N LEU A 134 3.04 18.19 -5.81
CA LEU A 134 2.31 19.26 -5.11
C LEU A 134 1.88 20.35 -6.09
N HIS A 135 0.61 20.71 -6.06
CA HIS A 135 0.04 21.80 -6.86
C HIS A 135 -0.12 23.09 -6.04
N ASP A 136 -0.42 22.96 -4.75
CA ASP A 136 -0.59 24.07 -3.80
C ASP A 136 0.64 24.26 -2.91
N ALA A 137 1.15 25.50 -2.85
CA ALA A 137 2.28 25.86 -2.00
C ALA A 137 1.92 25.94 -0.50
N ASN A 138 0.63 26.02 -0.18
CA ASN A 138 0.12 25.99 1.19
C ASN A 138 -0.47 24.62 1.55
N TYR A 139 -0.04 23.56 0.86
CA TYR A 139 -0.48 22.21 1.19
C TYR A 139 -0.10 21.87 2.64
N GLU A 140 -1.10 21.51 3.42
CA GLU A 140 -0.94 20.96 4.75
C GLU A 140 -1.13 19.44 4.67
N ASN A 141 -0.24 18.68 5.33
CA ASN A 141 -0.32 17.23 5.30
C ASN A 141 -1.62 16.75 5.96
N ASN A 142 -2.55 16.28 5.13
CA ASN A 142 -3.88 15.87 5.54
C ASN A 142 -4.15 14.40 5.26
N ILE A 143 -3.12 13.58 5.04
CA ILE A 143 -3.24 12.14 4.83
C ILE A 143 -3.23 11.42 6.18
N SER A 144 -4.03 10.36 6.31
CA SER A 144 -4.19 9.62 7.58
C SER A 144 -4.07 8.10 7.44
N HIS A 145 -4.57 7.53 6.36
CA HIS A 145 -4.58 6.08 6.18
C HIS A 145 -4.26 5.67 4.75
N LEU A 146 -3.74 4.46 4.63
CA LEU A 146 -3.52 3.74 3.39
C LEU A 146 -4.49 2.56 3.36
N ILE A 147 -5.33 2.48 2.33
CA ILE A 147 -6.20 1.34 2.09
C ILE A 147 -5.59 0.45 1.01
N ILE A 148 -5.32 -0.80 1.35
CA ILE A 148 -4.88 -1.83 0.42
C ILE A 148 -6.06 -2.76 0.13
N ASN A 149 -6.51 -2.76 -1.11
CA ASN A 149 -7.51 -3.70 -1.62
C ASN A 149 -6.78 -4.84 -2.34
N TYR A 150 -7.09 -6.08 -1.96
CA TYR A 150 -6.38 -7.25 -2.48
C TYR A 150 -7.29 -8.47 -2.56
N GLN A 151 -6.83 -9.47 -3.31
CA GLN A 151 -7.46 -10.78 -3.41
C GLN A 151 -6.51 -11.86 -2.90
N ASN A 152 -6.95 -12.66 -1.94
CA ASN A 152 -6.20 -13.81 -1.47
C ASN A 152 -7.08 -15.07 -1.51
N PHE A 153 -6.54 -16.17 -2.06
CA PHE A 153 -7.28 -17.42 -2.28
C PHE A 153 -8.65 -17.26 -2.97
N GLY A 154 -8.76 -16.27 -3.86
CA GLY A 154 -10.00 -15.98 -4.58
C GLY A 154 -10.96 -15.01 -3.86
N PHE A 155 -10.73 -14.68 -2.59
CA PHE A 155 -11.56 -13.76 -1.82
C PHE A 155 -11.00 -12.34 -1.83
N ARG A 156 -11.88 -11.36 -2.04
CA ARG A 156 -11.52 -9.94 -1.93
C ARG A 156 -11.48 -9.53 -0.47
N GLN A 157 -10.43 -8.81 -0.10
CA GLN A 157 -10.18 -8.29 1.23
C GLN A 157 -9.70 -6.84 1.13
N GLN A 158 -9.89 -6.12 2.23
CA GLN A 158 -9.46 -4.74 2.38
C GLN A 158 -8.73 -4.65 3.71
N GLN A 159 -7.59 -3.97 3.69
CA GLN A 159 -6.86 -3.63 4.90
C GLN A 159 -6.63 -2.12 4.95
N ILE A 160 -6.79 -1.57 6.15
CA ILE A 160 -6.52 -0.16 6.44
C ILE A 160 -5.25 -0.14 7.28
N LEU A 161 -4.28 0.66 6.86
CA LEU A 161 -3.02 0.90 7.52
C LEU A 161 -2.93 2.36 7.94
N GLU A 162 -2.41 2.63 9.13
CA GLU A 162 -2.05 3.99 9.52
C GLU A 162 -0.95 4.50 8.60
N PHE A 163 -1.11 5.72 8.09
CA PHE A 163 -0.19 6.33 7.14
C PHE A 163 -0.20 7.85 7.32
N GLU A 164 0.85 8.37 7.96
CA GLU A 164 0.98 9.78 8.33
C GLU A 164 1.32 10.71 7.15
N GLY A 165 1.26 10.20 5.91
CA GLY A 165 1.58 10.98 4.71
C GLY A 165 3.07 10.97 4.35
N PHE A 166 3.45 11.92 3.50
CA PHE A 166 4.79 12.00 2.89
C PHE A 166 5.72 12.95 3.62
N PHE A 167 5.14 13.88 4.39
CA PHE A 167 5.85 15.01 4.93
C PHE A 167 5.93 14.92 6.44
N LYS A 168 7.11 15.16 7.00
CA LYS A 168 7.29 15.26 8.44
C LYS A 168 7.41 16.72 8.84
N GLU A 169 6.59 17.15 9.80
CA GLU A 169 6.79 18.42 10.48
C GLU A 169 8.07 18.31 11.32
N LEU A 170 9.02 19.20 11.06
CA LEU A 170 10.18 19.39 11.93
C LEU A 170 9.72 20.23 13.11
N GLU A 171 9.51 19.61 14.27
CA GLU A 171 9.36 20.32 15.55
C GLU A 171 10.62 21.14 15.91
#